data_AF-A0A7V6TUZ7-F1
#
_entry.id   AF-A0A7V6TUZ7-F1
#
_cell.length_a   1.000
_cell.length_b   1.000
_cell.length_c   1.000
_cell.angle_alpha   90.00
_cell.angle_beta   90.00
_cell.angle_gamma   90.00
#
_symmetry.space_group_name_H-M   'P 1'
#
loop_
_entity.id
_entity.type
_entity.pdbx_description
1 polymer ?
#
loop_
_entity_poly.entity_id
_entity_poly.type
_entity_poly.pdbx_seq_one_letter_code
_entity_poly.pdbx_strand_id
1 'polypeptide(L)'
;MPKNRTAPVNDYVESILNKIDDQRKREKYKQHLTGVSQFAAMLAQKRNLDAEISAVAGLLHDIYKYSTGIGKYHSHNSAEYVKPVLYKMNLFTEEEQLIILSAIFHHADKKHVHDAYDEVLKDADALHHHFHDDSFDCNEIKADRIKKAIAELEIEGEINIAESKDISWKKVKKKKDVCQKFAKTASRLASKPVVGSLEDKHFKQILKYWPEDPPGDSLNCFFNDWNAAFVYHCCIESGFNLPVRYPNVSYRFCCVKAWLEWAIRSEVNLFIPYGCDIVPMKGDILVYKNNAGSGANLVNNQSPERMGVVLNFNGEFFEIAEGNSNFKNISEVASIRNNENIIGFIRLNDEYTYMGWQFDYKTGKYRAEPYIVS
;
A
#
# COMPACT_ATOMS: atom_id res chain seq x y z
N MET A 1 0.08 6.23 -33.12
CA MET A 1 -0.24 6.32 -31.67
C MET A 1 -1.50 7.18 -31.50
N PRO A 2 -2.37 6.90 -30.52
CA PRO A 2 -3.58 7.70 -30.31
C PRO A 2 -3.20 9.17 -30.08
N LYS A 3 -3.97 10.10 -30.66
CA LYS A 3 -3.74 11.56 -30.55
C LYS A 3 -4.00 12.13 -29.13
N ASN A 4 -4.48 11.30 -28.20
CA ASN A 4 -4.71 11.62 -26.80
C ASN A 4 -4.67 10.32 -25.96
N ARG A 5 -3.58 10.10 -25.21
CA ARG A 5 -3.38 8.93 -24.33
C ARG A 5 -4.13 9.06 -23.00
N THR A 6 -4.61 10.26 -22.67
CA THR A 6 -5.38 10.53 -21.45
C THR A 6 -6.78 9.89 -21.51
N ALA A 7 -7.41 9.83 -22.69
CA ALA A 7 -8.76 9.28 -22.82
C ALA A 7 -8.87 7.80 -22.40
N PRO A 8 -8.02 6.86 -22.90
CA PRO A 8 -8.01 5.48 -22.41
C PRO A 8 -7.74 5.34 -20.90
N VAL A 9 -6.93 6.25 -20.32
CA VAL A 9 -6.67 6.28 -18.87
C VAL A 9 -7.93 6.72 -18.11
N ASN A 10 -8.64 7.73 -18.62
CA ASN A 10 -9.91 8.18 -18.04
C ASN A 10 -10.97 7.07 -18.09
N ASP A 11 -11.10 6.36 -19.22
CA ASP A 11 -12.04 5.23 -19.34
C ASP A 11 -11.75 4.14 -18.31
N TYR A 12 -10.46 3.84 -18.07
CA TYR A 12 -10.05 2.94 -17.01
C TYR A 12 -10.46 3.46 -15.62
N VAL A 13 -10.19 4.73 -15.30
CA VAL A 13 -10.58 5.34 -14.02
C VAL A 13 -12.10 5.28 -13.83
N GLU A 14 -12.88 5.64 -14.85
CA GLU A 14 -14.33 5.56 -14.80
C GLU A 14 -14.83 4.13 -14.56
N SER A 15 -14.19 3.13 -15.19
CA SER A 15 -14.54 1.71 -14.95
C SER A 15 -14.35 1.29 -13.50
N ILE A 16 -13.39 1.88 -12.78
CA ILE A 16 -13.17 1.63 -11.35
C ILE A 16 -14.19 2.38 -10.51
N LEU A 17 -14.40 3.68 -10.79
CA LEU A 17 -15.34 4.51 -10.03
C LEU A 17 -16.79 4.04 -10.18
N ASN A 18 -17.17 3.47 -11.33
CA ASN A 18 -18.50 2.92 -11.57
C ASN A 18 -18.83 1.71 -10.69
N LYS A 19 -17.83 1.07 -10.06
CA LYS A 19 -18.02 0.00 -9.07
C LYS A 19 -18.42 0.53 -7.68
N ILE A 20 -18.41 1.85 -7.49
CA ILE A 20 -18.80 2.49 -6.23
C ILE A 20 -20.32 2.72 -6.25
N ASP A 21 -21.02 2.04 -5.34
CA ASP A 21 -22.48 2.11 -5.21
C ASP A 21 -22.98 3.50 -4.80
N ASP A 22 -22.23 4.19 -3.93
CA ASP A 22 -22.57 5.52 -3.45
C ASP A 22 -22.29 6.58 -4.52
N GLN A 23 -23.36 7.01 -5.20
CA GLN A 23 -23.30 8.00 -6.27
C GLN A 23 -22.63 9.32 -5.83
N ARG A 24 -22.90 9.81 -4.61
CA ARG A 24 -22.30 11.07 -4.15
C ARG A 24 -20.80 10.94 -3.98
N LYS A 25 -20.33 9.81 -3.44
CA LYS A 25 -18.89 9.52 -3.36
C LYS A 25 -18.28 9.38 -4.74
N ARG A 26 -18.94 8.66 -5.66
CA ARG A 26 -18.46 8.47 -7.02
C ARG A 26 -18.25 9.80 -7.74
N GLU A 27 -19.23 10.70 -7.71
CA GLU A 27 -19.10 12.02 -8.34
C GLU A 27 -18.01 12.86 -7.67
N LYS A 28 -17.94 12.86 -6.32
CA LYS A 28 -16.87 13.57 -5.59
C LYS A 28 -15.48 13.09 -5.99
N TYR A 29 -15.29 11.78 -6.11
CA TYR A 29 -13.99 11.20 -6.48
C TYR A 29 -13.65 11.48 -7.94
N LYS A 30 -14.63 11.36 -8.85
CA LYS A 30 -14.45 11.71 -10.26
C LYS A 30 -14.01 13.15 -10.40
N GLN A 31 -14.73 14.07 -9.78
CA GLN A 31 -14.43 15.50 -9.81
C GLN A 31 -13.03 15.81 -9.29
N HIS A 32 -12.61 15.18 -8.19
CA HIS A 32 -11.27 15.37 -7.66
C HIS A 32 -10.19 14.85 -8.59
N LEU A 33 -10.30 13.63 -9.12
CA LEU A 33 -9.31 13.08 -10.04
C LEU A 33 -9.21 13.91 -11.34
N THR A 34 -10.35 14.29 -11.92
CA THR A 34 -10.36 15.10 -13.16
C THR A 34 -9.84 16.51 -12.91
N GLY A 35 -10.20 17.13 -11.79
CA GLY A 35 -9.72 18.45 -11.44
C GLY A 35 -8.22 18.48 -11.14
N VAL A 36 -7.69 17.51 -10.39
CA VAL A 36 -6.23 17.37 -10.17
C VAL A 36 -5.50 17.13 -11.50
N SER A 37 -6.07 16.30 -12.40
CA SER A 37 -5.52 16.09 -13.74
C SER A 37 -5.39 17.40 -14.54
N GLN A 38 -6.43 18.24 -14.52
CA GLN A 38 -6.43 19.53 -15.22
C GLN A 38 -5.42 20.52 -14.62
N PHE A 39 -5.36 20.64 -13.29
CA PHE A 39 -4.35 21.47 -12.63
C PHE A 39 -2.93 20.98 -12.92
N ALA A 40 -2.71 19.66 -12.93
CA ALA A 40 -1.40 19.08 -13.23
C ALA A 40 -0.97 19.37 -14.67
N ALA A 41 -1.87 19.24 -15.65
CA ALA A 41 -1.60 19.58 -17.04
C ALA A 41 -1.20 21.05 -17.21
N MET A 42 -1.96 21.96 -16.60
CA MET A 42 -1.71 23.41 -16.66
C MET A 42 -0.38 23.79 -16.00
N LEU A 43 -0.11 23.29 -14.79
CA LEU A 43 1.15 23.54 -14.08
C LEU A 43 2.35 22.98 -14.85
N ALA A 44 2.22 21.80 -15.44
CA ALA A 44 3.26 21.23 -16.27
C ALA A 44 3.61 22.12 -17.46
N GLN A 45 2.60 22.69 -18.15
CA GLN A 45 2.85 23.65 -19.23
C GLN A 45 3.59 24.90 -18.75
N LYS A 46 3.17 25.47 -17.62
CA LYS A 46 3.86 26.64 -17.03
C LYS A 46 5.32 26.33 -16.66
N ARG A 47 5.60 25.08 -16.27
CA ARG A 47 6.93 24.58 -15.88
C ARG A 47 7.74 23.96 -17.02
N ASN A 48 7.29 24.07 -18.27
CA ASN A 48 7.94 23.46 -19.45
C ASN A 48 8.11 21.93 -19.34
N LEU A 49 7.13 21.25 -18.78
CA LEU A 49 7.03 19.79 -18.67
C LEU A 49 5.91 19.27 -19.58
N ASP A 50 5.85 17.94 -19.74
CA ASP A 50 4.81 17.30 -20.53
C ASP A 50 3.46 17.33 -19.78
N ALA A 51 2.50 18.04 -20.39
CA ALA A 51 1.17 18.23 -19.85
C ALA A 51 0.36 16.93 -19.82
N GLU A 52 0.51 16.06 -20.81
CA GLU A 52 -0.21 14.79 -20.91
C GLU A 52 0.25 13.81 -19.82
N ILE A 53 1.57 13.70 -19.62
CA ILE A 53 2.15 12.87 -18.56
C ILE A 53 1.67 13.31 -17.17
N SER A 54 1.64 14.63 -16.93
CA SER A 54 1.17 15.20 -15.66
C SER A 54 -0.33 15.00 -15.47
N ALA A 55 -1.13 15.15 -16.53
CA ALA A 55 -2.56 14.88 -16.52
C ALA A 55 -2.88 13.42 -16.15
N VAL A 56 -2.14 12.48 -16.75
CA VAL A 56 -2.27 11.04 -16.48
C VAL A 56 -1.92 10.71 -15.03
N ALA A 57 -0.84 11.28 -14.50
CA ALA A 57 -0.50 11.12 -13.09
C ALA A 57 -1.61 11.66 -12.17
N GLY A 58 -2.19 12.81 -12.50
CA GLY A 58 -3.33 13.40 -11.79
C GLY A 58 -4.58 12.52 -11.77
N LEU A 59 -4.93 11.87 -12.89
CA LEU A 59 -6.08 10.95 -12.96
C LEU A 59 -5.90 9.69 -12.10
N LEU A 60 -4.66 9.24 -11.91
CA LEU A 60 -4.34 7.95 -11.31
C LEU A 60 -3.92 8.04 -9.83
N HIS A 61 -3.58 9.23 -9.33
CA HIS A 61 -2.84 9.37 -8.07
C HIS A 61 -3.52 8.76 -6.83
N ASP A 62 -4.85 8.81 -6.76
CA ASP A 62 -5.64 8.37 -5.61
C ASP A 62 -6.51 7.14 -5.90
N ILE A 63 -6.30 6.49 -7.05
CA ILE A 63 -7.21 5.45 -7.53
C ILE A 63 -7.30 4.24 -6.59
N TYR A 64 -6.21 3.87 -5.91
CA TYR A 64 -6.25 2.78 -4.92
C TYR A 64 -7.17 3.12 -3.76
N LYS A 65 -7.07 4.34 -3.24
CA LYS A 65 -7.92 4.83 -2.14
C LYS A 65 -9.38 4.89 -2.56
N TYR A 66 -9.70 5.21 -3.81
CA TYR A 66 -11.09 5.22 -4.27
C TYR A 66 -11.64 3.84 -4.58
N SER A 67 -10.81 2.94 -5.11
CA SER A 67 -11.16 1.53 -5.35
C SER A 67 -11.40 0.76 -4.05
N THR A 68 -10.58 1.04 -3.02
CA THR A 68 -10.59 0.28 -1.77
C THR A 68 -11.17 1.07 -0.60
N GLY A 69 -11.29 2.39 -0.64
CA GLY A 69 -11.58 3.19 0.56
C GLY A 69 -10.47 3.18 1.62
N ILE A 70 -9.27 2.67 1.32
CA ILE A 70 -8.12 2.64 2.23
C ILE A 70 -7.24 3.86 1.98
N GLY A 71 -7.25 4.82 2.91
CA GLY A 71 -6.46 6.05 2.79
C GLY A 71 -5.02 5.94 3.32
N LYS A 72 -4.68 4.89 4.07
CA LYS A 72 -3.34 4.74 4.64
C LYS A 72 -2.35 4.38 3.54
N TYR A 73 -1.27 5.16 3.42
CA TYR A 73 -0.27 5.03 2.36
C TYR A 73 -0.86 4.99 0.95
N HIS A 74 -1.96 5.72 0.72
CA HIS A 74 -2.68 5.73 -0.55
C HIS A 74 -1.78 6.05 -1.73
N SER A 75 -0.83 6.99 -1.60
CA SER A 75 0.09 7.35 -2.69
C SER A 75 0.95 6.16 -3.14
N HIS A 76 1.52 5.43 -2.17
CA HIS A 76 2.39 4.28 -2.43
C HIS A 76 1.58 3.11 -2.99
N ASN A 77 0.41 2.85 -2.41
CA ASN A 77 -0.47 1.79 -2.84
C ASN A 77 -1.08 2.09 -4.22
N SER A 78 -1.38 3.35 -4.55
CA SER A 78 -1.81 3.77 -5.89
C SER A 78 -0.70 3.55 -6.92
N ALA A 79 0.54 3.91 -6.63
CA ALA A 79 1.65 3.65 -7.55
C ALA A 79 1.80 2.14 -7.82
N GLU A 80 1.72 1.30 -6.78
CA GLU A 80 1.76 -0.16 -6.95
C GLU A 80 0.55 -0.71 -7.72
N TYR A 81 -0.64 -0.16 -7.48
CA TYR A 81 -1.89 -0.56 -8.12
C TYR A 81 -1.90 -0.25 -9.62
N VAL A 82 -1.38 0.92 -10.01
CA VAL A 82 -1.41 1.37 -11.42
C VAL A 82 -0.23 0.88 -12.24
N LYS A 83 0.86 0.43 -11.62
CA LYS A 83 2.02 -0.12 -12.33
C LYS A 83 1.67 -1.21 -13.36
N PRO A 84 0.94 -2.30 -13.00
CA PRO A 84 0.54 -3.31 -13.99
C PRO A 84 -0.47 -2.77 -15.02
N VAL A 85 -1.23 -1.72 -14.69
CA VAL A 85 -2.20 -1.10 -15.59
C VAL A 85 -1.49 -0.34 -16.71
N LEU A 86 -0.53 0.52 -16.36
CA LEU A 86 0.28 1.27 -17.32
C LEU A 86 1.04 0.35 -18.26
N TYR A 87 1.63 -0.73 -17.71
CA TYR A 87 2.30 -1.76 -18.50
C TYR A 87 1.35 -2.42 -19.52
N LYS A 88 0.16 -2.86 -19.07
CA LYS A 88 -0.83 -3.52 -19.93
C LYS A 88 -1.43 -2.58 -20.98
N MET A 89 -1.63 -1.30 -20.66
CA MET A 89 -2.10 -0.30 -21.61
C MET A 89 -1.12 -0.13 -22.78
N ASN A 90 0.18 -0.28 -22.52
CA ASN A 90 1.24 -0.18 -23.53
C ASN A 90 1.17 1.14 -24.34
N LEU A 91 0.77 2.23 -23.68
CA LEU A 91 0.63 3.58 -24.25
C LEU A 91 1.82 4.50 -23.92
N PHE A 92 2.62 4.12 -22.93
CA PHE A 92 3.68 4.95 -22.36
C PHE A 92 5.01 4.18 -22.38
N THR A 93 6.11 4.89 -22.65
CA THR A 93 7.46 4.33 -22.56
C THR A 93 7.81 3.96 -21.11
N GLU A 94 8.86 3.17 -20.89
CA GLU A 94 9.31 2.83 -19.54
C GLU A 94 9.69 4.08 -18.72
N GLU A 95 10.28 5.08 -19.38
CA GLU A 95 10.63 6.36 -18.76
C GLU A 95 9.38 7.17 -18.37
N GLU A 96 8.41 7.28 -19.27
CA GLU A 96 7.13 7.95 -18.97
C GLU A 96 6.38 7.25 -17.84
N GLN A 97 6.34 5.91 -17.85
CA GLN A 97 5.76 5.12 -16.76
C GLN A 97 6.46 5.40 -15.43
N LEU A 98 7.80 5.46 -15.43
CA LEU A 98 8.58 5.75 -14.23
C LEU A 98 8.28 7.16 -13.68
N ILE A 99 8.13 8.16 -14.56
CA ILE A 99 7.74 9.53 -14.18
C ILE A 99 6.34 9.55 -13.55
N ILE A 100 5.35 8.93 -14.19
CA ILE A 100 3.96 8.87 -13.69
C ILE A 100 3.94 8.19 -12.32
N LEU A 101 4.59 7.03 -12.19
CA LEU A 101 4.61 6.25 -10.96
C LEU A 101 5.35 6.97 -9.82
N SER A 102 6.45 7.66 -10.13
CA SER A 102 7.19 8.49 -9.16
C SER A 102 6.30 9.61 -8.61
N ALA A 103 5.63 10.35 -9.49
CA ALA A 103 4.77 11.44 -9.08
C ALA A 103 3.65 10.92 -8.17
N ILE A 104 2.98 9.83 -8.58
CA ILE A 104 1.93 9.18 -7.77
C ILE A 104 2.48 8.69 -6.44
N PHE A 105 3.66 8.07 -6.39
CA PHE A 105 4.23 7.54 -5.15
C PHE A 105 4.49 8.66 -4.12
N HIS A 106 5.07 9.76 -4.58
CA HIS A 106 5.53 10.87 -3.74
C HIS A 106 4.45 11.93 -3.43
N HIS A 107 3.31 11.95 -4.13
CA HIS A 107 2.38 13.10 -4.05
C HIS A 107 1.86 13.37 -2.62
N ALA A 108 1.68 12.36 -1.78
CA ALA A 108 1.20 12.58 -0.41
C ALA A 108 2.28 13.19 0.50
N ASP A 109 3.56 13.10 0.13
CA ASP A 109 4.67 13.67 0.87
C ASP A 109 4.91 15.13 0.47
N LYS A 110 4.09 16.02 1.03
CA LYS A 110 4.22 17.46 0.80
C LYS A 110 5.38 18.09 1.58
N LYS A 111 5.96 17.38 2.57
CA LYS A 111 7.01 17.91 3.46
C LYS A 111 8.37 17.95 2.78
N HIS A 112 8.65 16.97 1.94
CA HIS A 112 9.90 16.88 1.20
C HIS A 112 9.68 17.34 -0.24
N VAL A 113 10.75 17.82 -0.86
CA VAL A 113 10.80 18.11 -2.29
C VAL A 113 11.26 16.85 -3.02
N HIS A 114 10.71 16.59 -4.20
CA HIS A 114 11.07 15.50 -5.10
C HIS A 114 11.27 16.07 -6.51
N ASP A 115 11.22 15.22 -7.53
CA ASP A 115 11.50 15.63 -8.91
C ASP A 115 10.37 16.49 -9.51
N ALA A 116 10.65 17.14 -10.65
CA ALA A 116 9.78 18.17 -11.23
C ALA A 116 8.30 17.74 -11.43
N TYR A 117 8.05 16.54 -11.97
CA TYR A 117 6.69 15.99 -12.14
C TYR A 117 6.01 15.64 -10.81
N ASP A 118 6.81 15.23 -9.81
CA ASP A 118 6.30 14.91 -8.48
C ASP A 118 5.81 16.20 -7.81
N GLU A 119 6.56 17.29 -7.95
CA GLU A 119 6.15 18.61 -7.45
C GLU A 119 4.93 19.18 -8.19
N VAL A 120 4.82 18.97 -9.52
CA VAL A 120 3.60 19.32 -10.27
C VAL A 120 2.38 18.64 -9.67
N LEU A 121 2.44 17.32 -9.44
CA LEU A 121 1.28 16.59 -8.92
C LEU A 121 0.96 17.00 -7.48
N LYS A 122 1.97 17.25 -6.65
CA LYS A 122 1.77 17.77 -5.29
C LYS A 122 1.06 19.12 -5.29
N ASP A 123 1.46 20.03 -6.16
CA ASP A 123 0.88 21.36 -6.22
C ASP A 123 -0.54 21.31 -6.82
N ALA A 124 -0.75 20.51 -7.87
CA ALA A 124 -2.06 20.29 -8.48
C ALA A 124 -3.10 19.74 -7.49
N ASP A 125 -2.71 18.75 -6.68
CA ASP A 125 -3.54 18.18 -5.62
C ASP A 125 -3.89 19.23 -4.55
N ALA A 126 -2.93 20.07 -4.16
CA ALA A 126 -3.15 21.14 -3.19
C ALA A 126 -4.09 22.24 -3.75
N LEU A 127 -3.90 22.63 -5.02
CA LEU A 127 -4.76 23.60 -5.70
C LEU A 127 -6.19 23.10 -5.84
N HIS A 128 -6.39 21.86 -6.27
CA HIS A 128 -7.74 21.32 -6.40
C HIS A 128 -8.48 21.35 -5.06
N HIS A 129 -7.82 20.93 -3.99
CA HIS A 129 -8.40 21.01 -2.66
C HIS A 129 -8.75 22.45 -2.24
N HIS A 130 -7.89 23.42 -2.54
CA HIS A 130 -8.14 24.83 -2.25
C HIS A 130 -9.36 25.39 -2.99
N PHE A 131 -9.48 25.12 -4.29
CA PHE A 131 -10.54 25.69 -5.12
C PHE A 131 -11.88 24.96 -5.01
N HIS A 132 -11.91 23.76 -4.44
CA HIS A 132 -13.10 22.90 -4.47
C HIS A 132 -13.61 22.45 -3.09
N ASP A 133 -12.78 22.48 -2.04
CA ASP A 133 -13.17 21.99 -0.72
C ASP A 133 -13.04 23.08 0.35
N ASP A 134 -14.15 23.80 0.61
CA ASP A 134 -14.24 24.84 1.64
C ASP A 134 -13.96 24.31 3.06
N SER A 135 -14.00 22.99 3.25
CA SER A 135 -13.72 22.31 4.53
C SER A 135 -12.26 21.81 4.64
N PHE A 136 -11.41 22.15 3.68
CA PHE A 136 -10.04 21.67 3.60
C PHE A 136 -9.19 22.18 4.77
N ASP A 137 -8.69 21.24 5.57
CA ASP A 137 -7.68 21.49 6.59
C ASP A 137 -6.34 21.82 5.89
N CYS A 138 -6.12 23.12 5.72
CA CYS A 138 -4.90 23.67 5.14
C CYS A 138 -3.87 23.86 6.24
N ASN A 139 -2.88 22.97 6.27
CA ASN A 139 -1.69 23.19 7.08
C ASN A 139 -0.70 24.11 6.35
N GLU A 140 0.25 24.67 7.09
CA GLU A 140 1.25 25.63 6.58
C GLU A 140 1.97 25.14 5.30
N ILE A 141 2.33 23.85 5.26
CA ILE A 141 3.02 23.25 4.11
C ILE A 141 2.16 23.28 2.84
N LYS A 142 0.86 22.98 2.96
CA LYS A 142 -0.07 23.06 1.83
C LYS A 142 -0.32 24.52 1.42
N ALA A 143 -0.46 25.41 2.40
CA ALA A 143 -0.64 26.83 2.16
C ALA A 143 0.51 27.42 1.35
N ASP A 144 1.75 27.10 1.68
CA ASP A 144 2.93 27.57 0.95
C ASP A 144 2.97 27.07 -0.49
N ARG A 145 2.59 25.81 -0.72
CA ARG A 145 2.46 25.26 -2.09
C ARG A 145 1.39 25.98 -2.89
N ILE A 146 0.21 26.20 -2.31
CA ILE A 146 -0.90 26.92 -2.96
C ILE A 146 -0.47 28.34 -3.31
N LYS A 147 0.14 29.09 -2.37
CA LYS A 147 0.63 30.45 -2.62
C LYS A 147 1.65 30.50 -3.76
N LYS A 148 2.63 29.60 -3.74
CA LYS A 148 3.65 29.50 -4.80
C LYS A 148 3.02 29.22 -6.16
N ALA A 149 2.12 28.24 -6.24
CA ALA A 149 1.47 27.87 -7.49
C ALA A 149 0.53 28.98 -8.02
N ILE A 150 -0.22 29.66 -7.15
CA ILE A 150 -1.07 30.80 -7.55
C ILE A 150 -0.22 31.98 -8.07
N ALA A 151 0.89 32.30 -7.38
CA ALA A 151 1.81 33.34 -7.83
C ALA A 151 2.47 32.98 -9.17
N GLU A 152 2.87 31.72 -9.34
CA GLU A 152 3.41 31.19 -10.61
C GLU A 152 2.41 31.30 -11.77
N LEU A 153 1.12 31.12 -11.49
CA LEU A 153 0.03 31.22 -12.47
C LEU A 153 -0.48 32.65 -12.69
N GLU A 154 0.07 33.64 -11.97
CA GLU A 154 -0.32 35.06 -12.09
C GLU A 154 -1.82 35.30 -11.85
N ILE A 155 -2.43 34.51 -10.95
CA ILE A 155 -3.85 34.64 -10.62
C ILE A 155 -4.03 35.74 -9.56
N GLU A 156 -4.83 36.75 -9.88
CA GLU A 156 -5.20 37.85 -8.96
C GLU A 156 -6.40 37.46 -8.07
N GLY A 157 -6.34 37.76 -6.77
CA GLY A 157 -7.45 37.58 -5.83
C GLY A 157 -7.03 37.34 -4.37
N GLU A 158 -7.92 37.59 -3.42
CA GLU A 158 -7.68 37.26 -2.00
C GLU A 158 -7.74 35.74 -1.81
N ILE A 159 -6.60 35.14 -1.43
CA ILE A 159 -6.52 33.72 -1.10
C ILE A 159 -7.00 33.55 0.34
N ASN A 160 -8.25 33.15 0.51
CA ASN A 160 -8.78 32.73 1.81
C ASN A 160 -8.20 31.36 2.19
N ILE A 161 -6.98 31.37 2.72
CA ILE A 161 -6.42 30.20 3.36
C ILE A 161 -7.00 30.19 4.76
N ALA A 162 -7.90 29.25 5.04
CA ALA A 162 -8.32 28.99 6.41
C ALA A 162 -7.05 28.75 7.23
N GLU A 163 -6.74 29.66 8.15
CA GLU A 163 -5.60 29.52 9.05
C GLU A 163 -5.72 28.15 9.72
N SER A 164 -4.65 27.37 9.68
CA SER A 164 -4.63 26.08 10.35
C SER A 164 -5.02 26.33 11.79
N LYS A 165 -6.11 25.70 12.26
CA LYS A 165 -6.38 25.70 13.70
C LYS A 165 -5.14 25.07 14.31
N ASP A 166 -4.41 25.85 15.10
CA ASP A 166 -3.22 25.41 15.80
C ASP A 166 -3.65 24.42 16.87
N ILE A 167 -3.89 23.21 16.40
CA ILE A 167 -4.37 22.11 17.20
C ILE A 167 -3.10 21.54 17.85
N SER A 168 -2.65 22.22 18.90
CA SER A 168 -1.64 21.72 19.82
C SER A 168 -2.20 20.58 20.68
N TRP A 169 -2.71 19.51 20.06
CA TRP A 169 -2.90 18.25 20.78
C TRP A 169 -1.51 17.67 21.04
N LYS A 170 -0.91 18.02 22.18
CA LYS A 170 0.01 17.12 22.87
C LYS A 170 -0.79 15.88 23.30
N LYS A 171 -1.12 15.00 22.33
CA LYS A 171 -1.55 13.64 22.64
C LYS A 171 -0.36 13.03 23.37
N VAL A 172 -0.49 12.86 24.68
CA VAL A 172 0.29 11.88 25.43
C VAL A 172 0.22 10.59 24.62
N LYS A 173 1.32 10.20 23.97
CA LYS A 173 1.37 8.99 23.15
C LYS A 173 1.10 7.82 24.11
N LYS A 174 -0.16 7.39 24.17
CA LYS A 174 -0.55 6.18 24.89
C LYS A 174 0.32 5.06 24.32
N LYS A 175 1.00 4.31 25.19
CA LYS A 175 1.89 3.22 24.79
C LYS A 175 1.13 2.34 23.80
N LYS A 176 1.66 2.24 22.57
CA LYS A 176 1.11 1.35 21.56
C LYS A 176 1.25 -0.07 22.11
N ASP A 177 0.14 -0.79 22.11
CA ASP A 177 0.06 -2.20 22.50
C ASP A 177 -0.37 -3.00 21.28
N VAL A 178 0.28 -2.73 20.16
CA VAL A 178 -0.05 -3.25 18.83
C VAL A 178 0.38 -4.71 18.76
N CYS A 179 1.55 -5.06 19.28
CA CYS A 179 2.03 -6.45 19.32
C CYS A 179 1.11 -7.37 20.13
N GLN A 180 0.62 -6.94 21.29
CA GLN A 180 -0.31 -7.75 22.08
C GLN A 180 -1.67 -7.89 21.37
N LYS A 181 -2.15 -6.82 20.72
CA LYS A 181 -3.36 -6.86 19.89
C LYS A 181 -3.18 -7.78 18.69
N PHE A 182 -1.99 -7.85 18.10
CA PHE A 182 -1.71 -8.66 16.92
C PHE A 182 -1.96 -10.14 17.16
N ALA A 183 -1.36 -10.72 18.20
CA ALA A 183 -1.59 -12.13 18.54
C ALA A 183 -3.06 -12.39 18.94
N LYS A 184 -3.71 -11.46 19.66
CA LYS A 184 -5.14 -11.56 20.03
C LYS A 184 -6.04 -11.52 18.79
N THR A 185 -5.77 -10.63 17.84
CA THR A 185 -6.52 -10.50 16.59
C THR A 185 -6.35 -11.74 15.73
N ALA A 186 -5.11 -12.23 15.57
CA ALA A 186 -4.83 -13.43 14.80
C ALA A 186 -5.53 -14.66 15.40
N SER A 187 -5.46 -14.84 16.72
CA SER A 187 -6.21 -15.89 17.42
C SER A 187 -7.72 -15.76 17.22
N ARG A 188 -8.29 -14.56 17.39
CA ARG A 188 -9.74 -14.32 17.21
C ARG A 188 -10.20 -14.66 15.79
N LEU A 189 -9.43 -14.29 14.77
CA LEU A 189 -9.75 -14.55 13.37
C LEU A 189 -9.59 -16.04 13.03
N ALA A 190 -8.53 -16.70 13.53
CA ALA A 190 -8.35 -18.14 13.34
C ALA A 190 -9.41 -18.99 14.08
N SER A 191 -9.91 -18.54 15.22
CA SER A 191 -10.98 -19.23 15.97
C SER A 191 -12.37 -19.06 15.35
N LYS A 192 -12.56 -18.11 14.42
CA LYS A 192 -13.79 -17.95 13.63
C LYS A 192 -13.41 -18.11 12.15
N PRO A 193 -13.30 -19.37 11.69
CA PRO A 193 -12.62 -19.67 10.44
C PRO A 193 -13.15 -18.85 9.27
N VAL A 194 -12.26 -18.06 8.66
CA VAL A 194 -12.52 -17.34 7.42
C VAL A 194 -12.29 -18.32 6.28
N VAL A 195 -13.31 -18.55 5.46
CA VAL A 195 -13.23 -19.42 4.29
C VAL A 195 -12.77 -18.58 3.11
N GLY A 196 -11.77 -19.04 2.36
CA GLY A 196 -11.20 -18.39 1.17
C GLY A 196 -12.14 -18.39 -0.04
N SER A 197 -13.39 -17.97 0.15
CA SER A 197 -14.47 -17.99 -0.83
C SER A 197 -15.04 -16.58 -1.03
N LEU A 198 -15.46 -16.29 -2.26
CA LEU A 198 -16.22 -15.09 -2.60
C LEU A 198 -17.61 -15.01 -1.95
N GLU A 199 -18.03 -16.01 -1.19
CA GLU A 199 -19.24 -15.95 -0.39
C GLU A 199 -18.97 -15.44 1.03
N ASP A 200 -17.73 -15.61 1.51
CA ASP A 200 -17.32 -15.22 2.85
C ASP A 200 -17.06 -13.70 2.93
N LYS A 201 -17.80 -13.03 3.83
CA LYS A 201 -17.71 -11.58 4.02
C LYS A 201 -16.36 -11.15 4.60
N HIS A 202 -15.74 -11.96 5.45
CA HIS A 202 -14.43 -11.66 6.02
C HIS A 202 -13.33 -11.86 4.98
N PHE A 203 -13.44 -12.89 4.14
CA PHE A 203 -12.48 -13.06 3.05
C PHE A 203 -12.54 -11.90 2.04
N LYS A 204 -13.75 -11.41 1.71
CA LYS A 204 -13.90 -10.18 0.90
C LYS A 204 -13.19 -8.97 1.50
N GLN A 205 -13.15 -8.85 2.83
CA GLN A 205 -12.41 -7.76 3.50
C GLN A 205 -10.90 -7.89 3.31
N ILE A 206 -10.37 -9.11 3.20
CA ILE A 206 -8.95 -9.36 2.90
C ILE A 206 -8.65 -9.05 1.43
N LEU A 207 -9.49 -9.52 0.51
CA LEU A 207 -9.31 -9.26 -0.93
C LEU A 207 -9.32 -7.77 -1.29
N LYS A 208 -10.00 -6.96 -0.46
CA LYS A 208 -10.07 -5.50 -0.61
C LYS A 208 -8.70 -4.81 -0.67
N TYR A 209 -7.65 -5.40 -0.09
CA TYR A 209 -6.31 -4.81 -0.16
C TYR A 209 -5.67 -4.93 -1.56
N TRP A 210 -6.13 -5.86 -2.39
CA TRP A 210 -5.62 -6.18 -3.74
C TRP A 210 -6.78 -6.39 -4.74
N PRO A 211 -7.56 -5.34 -5.05
CA PRO A 211 -8.80 -5.47 -5.82
C PRO A 211 -8.59 -5.84 -7.31
N GLU A 212 -7.36 -5.77 -7.82
CA GLU A 212 -6.97 -6.17 -9.17
C GLU A 212 -6.61 -7.66 -9.32
N ASP A 213 -6.54 -8.40 -8.21
CA ASP A 213 -6.21 -9.83 -8.18
C ASP A 213 -7.51 -10.64 -7.95
N PRO A 214 -8.44 -10.72 -8.93
CA PRO A 214 -9.72 -11.36 -8.71
C PRO A 214 -9.54 -12.86 -8.46
N PRO A 215 -10.29 -13.44 -7.52
CA PRO A 215 -10.32 -14.88 -7.30
C PRO A 215 -10.94 -15.60 -8.51
N GLY A 216 -10.29 -16.69 -8.95
CA GLY A 216 -10.77 -17.55 -10.03
C GLY A 216 -9.91 -17.55 -11.31
N ASP A 217 -8.94 -16.64 -11.43
CA ASP A 217 -7.91 -16.79 -12.46
C ASP A 217 -6.82 -17.75 -11.97
N SER A 218 -6.65 -18.87 -12.67
CA SER A 218 -5.73 -19.97 -12.31
C SER A 218 -4.25 -19.56 -12.17
N LEU A 219 -3.92 -18.33 -12.56
CA LEU A 219 -2.60 -17.70 -12.43
C LEU A 219 -2.42 -16.84 -11.16
N ASN A 220 -3.47 -16.63 -10.34
CA ASN A 220 -3.40 -15.77 -9.17
C ASN A 220 -2.98 -16.52 -7.89
N CYS A 221 -1.89 -16.06 -7.29
CA CYS A 221 -1.33 -16.49 -6.00
C CYS A 221 -2.30 -16.36 -4.79
N PHE A 222 -3.51 -15.85 -5.01
CA PHE A 222 -4.58 -15.74 -4.01
C PHE A 222 -5.37 -17.02 -3.80
N PHE A 223 -5.60 -17.82 -4.84
CA PHE A 223 -6.38 -19.04 -4.73
C PHE A 223 -5.42 -20.19 -4.42
N ASN A 224 -5.60 -20.79 -3.23
CA ASN A 224 -4.86 -21.92 -2.67
C ASN A 224 -3.63 -21.64 -1.79
N ASP A 225 -3.21 -20.37 -1.55
CA ASP A 225 -2.22 -20.06 -0.49
C ASP A 225 -2.25 -18.63 0.10
N TRP A 226 -3.40 -18.21 0.62
CA TRP A 226 -3.62 -16.86 1.18
C TRP A 226 -3.10 -16.66 2.62
N ASN A 227 -2.17 -17.50 3.09
CA ASN A 227 -1.61 -17.40 4.45
C ASN A 227 -0.95 -16.03 4.71
N ALA A 228 -0.24 -15.48 3.73
CA ALA A 228 0.39 -14.16 3.82
C ALA A 228 -0.64 -13.02 3.79
N ALA A 229 -1.70 -13.14 3.00
CA ALA A 229 -2.81 -12.18 2.99
C ALA A 229 -3.57 -12.18 4.34
N PHE A 230 -3.74 -13.35 4.96
CA PHE A 230 -4.30 -13.46 6.31
C PHE A 230 -3.42 -12.77 7.36
N VAL A 231 -2.11 -13.02 7.35
CA VAL A 231 -1.16 -12.38 8.28
C VAL A 231 -1.13 -10.86 8.06
N TYR A 232 -1.15 -10.40 6.81
CA TYR A 232 -1.27 -8.97 6.47
C TYR A 232 -2.54 -8.36 7.06
N HIS A 233 -3.69 -9.01 6.87
CA HIS A 233 -4.96 -8.55 7.43
C HIS A 233 -4.91 -8.47 8.97
N CYS A 234 -4.32 -9.47 9.63
CA CYS A 234 -4.10 -9.44 11.09
C CYS A 234 -3.23 -8.25 11.52
N CYS A 235 -2.22 -7.89 10.72
CA CYS A 235 -1.37 -6.72 10.98
C CYS A 235 -2.18 -5.42 10.90
N ILE A 236 -2.96 -5.23 9.83
CA ILE A 236 -3.77 -4.02 9.65
C ILE A 236 -4.83 -3.88 10.76
N GLU A 237 -5.57 -4.96 11.06
CA GLU A 237 -6.60 -4.97 12.10
C GLU A 237 -6.06 -4.76 13.52
N SER A 238 -4.79 -5.10 13.77
CA SER A 238 -4.13 -4.84 15.06
C SER A 238 -3.56 -3.43 15.19
N GLY A 239 -3.47 -2.69 14.09
CA GLY A 239 -3.00 -1.30 14.04
C GLY A 239 -1.56 -1.12 13.55
N PHE A 240 -0.92 -2.17 13.01
CA PHE A 240 0.29 -1.99 12.23
C PHE A 240 -0.03 -1.20 10.95
N ASN A 241 0.95 -0.43 10.51
CA ASN A 241 0.82 0.35 9.30
C ASN A 241 1.81 -0.21 8.27
N LEU A 242 1.32 -1.00 7.33
CA LEU A 242 2.08 -1.55 6.21
C LEU A 242 1.47 -1.07 4.88
N PRO A 243 2.29 -0.76 3.86
CA PRO A 243 1.80 -0.64 2.49
C PRO A 243 1.43 -2.03 1.94
N VAL A 244 0.74 -2.11 0.80
CA VAL A 244 0.44 -3.42 0.15
C VAL A 244 1.69 -4.11 -0.40
N ARG A 245 2.73 -3.32 -0.66
CA ARG A 245 4.07 -3.76 -1.07
C ARG A 245 5.09 -2.79 -0.50
N TYR A 246 6.14 -3.34 0.12
CA TYR A 246 7.27 -2.53 0.56
C TYR A 246 8.15 -2.15 -0.63
N PRO A 247 8.69 -0.92 -0.70
CA PRO A 247 9.55 -0.52 -1.81
C PRO A 247 10.78 -1.43 -1.94
N ASN A 248 11.18 -1.73 -3.19
CA ASN A 248 12.24 -2.68 -3.53
C ASN A 248 12.05 -4.15 -3.08
N VAL A 249 10.85 -4.54 -2.67
CA VAL A 249 10.52 -5.96 -2.49
C VAL A 249 9.89 -6.48 -3.76
N SER A 250 10.19 -7.72 -4.15
CA SER A 250 9.82 -8.29 -5.45
C SER A 250 8.32 -8.57 -5.58
N TYR A 251 7.66 -8.87 -4.46
CA TYR A 251 6.24 -9.22 -4.40
C TYR A 251 5.48 -8.35 -3.40
N ARG A 252 4.14 -8.40 -3.47
CA ARG A 252 3.24 -7.76 -2.52
C ARG A 252 3.13 -8.61 -1.24
N PHE A 253 2.68 -8.01 -0.14
CA PHE A 253 2.55 -8.71 1.15
C PHE A 253 1.45 -9.80 1.19
N CYS A 254 0.72 -10.01 0.11
CA CYS A 254 -0.07 -11.23 -0.09
C CYS A 254 0.78 -12.47 -0.41
N CYS A 255 2.11 -12.32 -0.58
CA CYS A 255 3.06 -13.41 -0.84
C CYS A 255 4.10 -13.57 0.27
N VAL A 256 4.37 -14.79 0.74
CA VAL A 256 5.36 -15.08 1.81
C VAL A 256 6.75 -14.55 1.47
N LYS A 257 7.19 -14.69 0.21
CA LYS A 257 8.49 -14.19 -0.25
C LYS A 257 8.66 -12.68 -0.03
N ALA A 258 7.59 -11.89 -0.14
CA ALA A 258 7.65 -10.46 0.15
C ALA A 258 8.02 -10.19 1.62
N TRP A 259 7.46 -10.96 2.55
CA TRP A 259 7.73 -10.84 3.98
C TRP A 259 9.18 -11.16 4.32
N LEU A 260 9.74 -12.22 3.72
CA LEU A 260 11.15 -12.60 3.92
C LEU A 260 12.10 -11.54 3.35
N GLU A 261 11.89 -11.13 2.08
CA GLU A 261 12.70 -10.10 1.44
C GLU A 261 12.66 -8.78 2.21
N TRP A 262 11.49 -8.40 2.71
CA TRP A 262 11.29 -7.21 3.52
C TRP A 262 12.00 -7.29 4.88
N ALA A 263 11.81 -8.38 5.62
CA ALA A 263 12.25 -8.48 7.01
C ALA A 263 13.77 -8.58 7.18
N ILE A 264 14.49 -9.05 6.15
CA ILE A 264 15.97 -9.20 6.16
C ILE A 264 16.69 -7.89 5.81
N ARG A 265 16.00 -6.92 5.20
CA ARG A 265 16.63 -5.65 4.77
C ARG A 265 17.27 -4.94 5.95
N SER A 266 18.46 -4.39 5.76
CA SER A 266 19.23 -3.74 6.83
C SER A 266 18.48 -2.63 7.57
N GLU A 267 17.65 -1.89 6.86
CA GLU A 267 16.83 -0.80 7.39
C GLU A 267 15.55 -1.28 8.11
N VAL A 268 15.19 -2.55 7.96
CA VAL A 268 14.03 -3.18 8.60
C VAL A 268 14.49 -4.09 9.73
N ASN A 269 15.35 -5.07 9.42
CA ASN A 269 16.03 -5.97 10.35
C ASN A 269 15.08 -6.61 11.39
N LEU A 270 14.00 -7.23 10.91
CA LEU A 270 12.99 -7.89 11.75
C LEU A 270 13.04 -9.42 11.65
N PHE A 271 13.87 -9.97 10.77
CA PHE A 271 14.00 -11.41 10.58
C PHE A 271 15.00 -12.03 11.55
N ILE A 272 14.57 -13.09 12.22
CA ILE A 272 15.38 -13.92 13.12
C ILE A 272 15.47 -15.32 12.48
N PRO A 273 16.64 -15.73 11.98
CA PRO A 273 16.84 -17.08 11.44
C PRO A 273 16.56 -18.16 12.48
N TYR A 274 16.04 -19.30 12.02
CA TYR A 274 15.92 -20.48 12.87
C TYR A 274 17.30 -20.94 13.38
N GLY A 275 17.37 -21.39 14.64
CA GLY A 275 18.61 -21.83 15.29
C GLY A 275 19.42 -20.73 15.97
N CYS A 276 19.00 -19.46 15.91
CA CYS A 276 19.55 -18.41 16.78
C CYS A 276 19.11 -18.63 18.24
N ASP A 277 19.94 -18.18 19.20
CA ASP A 277 19.68 -18.21 20.65
C ASP A 277 18.60 -17.20 21.10
N ILE A 278 17.52 -17.06 20.33
CA ILE A 278 16.39 -16.18 20.62
C ILE A 278 15.14 -17.04 20.75
N VAL A 279 14.47 -16.92 21.90
CA VAL A 279 13.22 -17.64 22.15
C VAL A 279 12.09 -16.99 21.34
N PRO A 280 11.31 -17.79 20.57
CA PRO A 280 10.12 -17.31 19.87
C PRO A 280 9.10 -16.73 20.85
N MET A 281 8.41 -15.68 20.42
CA MET A 281 7.44 -14.96 21.24
C MET A 281 6.05 -15.04 20.62
N LYS A 282 5.03 -14.99 21.48
CA LYS A 282 3.65 -14.79 21.05
C LYS A 282 3.56 -13.49 20.24
N GLY A 283 3.01 -13.58 19.03
CA GLY A 283 2.92 -12.49 18.07
C GLY A 283 4.07 -12.42 17.08
N ASP A 284 5.09 -13.27 17.20
CA ASP A 284 6.03 -13.48 16.09
C ASP A 284 5.29 -14.10 14.90
N ILE A 285 5.76 -13.80 13.70
CA ILE A 285 5.31 -14.45 12.48
C ILE A 285 6.29 -15.61 12.20
N LEU A 286 5.82 -16.84 12.32
CA LEU A 286 6.58 -18.04 11.96
C LEU A 286 6.60 -18.18 10.44
N VAL A 287 7.77 -18.44 9.86
CA VAL A 287 7.91 -18.80 8.44
C VAL A 287 8.55 -20.19 8.34
N TYR A 288 7.96 -21.09 7.56
CA TYR A 288 8.37 -22.50 7.48
C TYR A 288 8.11 -23.10 6.10
N LYS A 289 8.81 -24.17 5.75
CA LYS A 289 8.57 -24.97 4.55
C LYS A 289 7.48 -26.00 4.82
N ASN A 290 6.56 -26.15 3.88
CA ASN A 290 5.59 -27.24 3.93
C ASN A 290 6.18 -28.51 3.31
N ASN A 291 6.17 -29.61 4.05
CA ASN A 291 6.57 -30.94 3.58
C ASN A 291 5.37 -31.76 3.06
N ALA A 292 4.35 -31.10 2.50
CA ALA A 292 3.35 -31.82 1.73
C ALA A 292 4.10 -32.58 0.63
N GLY A 293 4.09 -33.92 0.72
CA GLY A 293 4.93 -34.78 -0.10
C GLY A 293 4.83 -34.43 -1.57
N SER A 294 5.84 -34.87 -2.33
CA SER A 294 6.06 -34.77 -3.77
C SER A 294 4.94 -35.34 -4.68
N GLY A 295 3.67 -35.24 -4.26
CA GLY A 295 2.46 -35.69 -4.93
C GLY A 295 1.26 -34.75 -4.77
N ALA A 296 1.34 -33.66 -4.01
CA ALA A 296 0.47 -32.51 -4.28
C ALA A 296 0.99 -31.89 -5.57
N ASN A 297 0.29 -32.09 -6.69
CA ASN A 297 0.58 -31.34 -7.91
C ASN A 297 0.62 -29.86 -7.53
N LEU A 298 1.82 -29.29 -7.44
CA LEU A 298 2.07 -27.85 -7.45
C LEU A 298 1.67 -27.36 -8.84
N VAL A 299 0.38 -27.41 -9.14
CA VAL A 299 -0.16 -26.76 -10.32
C VAL A 299 -0.01 -25.27 -10.03
N ASN A 300 0.92 -24.65 -10.74
CA ASN A 300 1.19 -23.21 -10.78
C ASN A 300 1.95 -22.62 -9.57
N ASN A 301 3.28 -22.59 -9.66
CA ASN A 301 4.12 -21.52 -9.09
C ASN A 301 3.95 -21.16 -7.59
N GLN A 302 3.38 -22.06 -6.78
CA GLN A 302 3.19 -21.82 -5.34
C GLN A 302 4.52 -21.88 -4.60
N SER A 303 4.75 -20.86 -3.76
CA SER A 303 5.87 -20.83 -2.82
C SER A 303 5.74 -22.04 -1.88
N PRO A 304 6.78 -22.87 -1.68
CA PRO A 304 6.75 -23.93 -0.68
C PRO A 304 6.72 -23.37 0.76
N GLU A 305 7.03 -22.08 0.92
CA GLU A 305 7.02 -21.38 2.19
C GLU A 305 5.61 -20.97 2.62
N ARG A 306 5.33 -21.18 3.90
CA ARG A 306 4.12 -20.75 4.59
C ARG A 306 4.45 -19.84 5.75
N MET A 307 3.44 -19.12 6.21
CA MET A 307 3.56 -18.28 7.40
C MET A 307 2.30 -18.25 8.24
N GLY A 308 2.48 -18.02 9.55
CA GLY A 308 1.38 -17.81 10.48
C GLY A 308 1.83 -17.08 11.74
N VAL A 309 0.88 -16.58 12.51
CA VAL A 309 1.16 -15.80 13.73
C VAL A 309 1.26 -16.75 14.92
N VAL A 310 2.39 -16.74 15.62
CA VAL A 310 2.63 -17.55 16.83
C VAL A 310 1.68 -17.13 17.93
N LEU A 311 0.88 -18.08 18.41
CA LEU A 311 -0.05 -17.92 19.54
C LEU A 311 0.54 -18.47 20.83
N ASN A 312 1.31 -19.56 20.72
CA ASN A 312 1.94 -20.28 21.82
C ASN A 312 3.12 -21.13 21.31
N PHE A 313 4.04 -21.48 22.20
CA PHE A 313 5.16 -22.38 21.94
C PHE A 313 5.50 -23.18 23.19
N ASN A 314 5.53 -24.51 23.08
CA ASN A 314 5.78 -25.42 24.23
C ASN A 314 7.16 -26.10 24.20
N GLY A 315 8.04 -25.70 23.27
CA GLY A 315 9.35 -26.33 23.05
C GLY A 315 9.36 -27.30 21.87
N GLU A 316 8.30 -28.10 21.70
CA GLU A 316 8.19 -29.11 20.63
C GLU A 316 7.29 -28.67 19.48
N PHE A 317 6.27 -27.86 19.76
CA PHE A 317 5.27 -27.42 18.81
C PHE A 317 4.96 -25.94 18.96
N PHE A 318 4.73 -25.29 17.83
CA PHE A 318 4.15 -23.97 17.70
C PHE A 318 2.66 -24.08 17.46
N GLU A 319 1.86 -23.36 18.24
CA GLU A 319 0.46 -23.09 17.88
C GLU A 319 0.44 -21.77 17.10
N ILE A 320 -0.01 -21.80 15.85
CA ILE A 320 -0.06 -20.63 14.98
C ILE A 320 -1.48 -20.36 14.47
N ALA A 321 -1.80 -19.09 14.25
CA ALA A 321 -2.93 -18.68 13.42
C ALA A 321 -2.47 -18.59 11.96
N GLU A 322 -3.02 -19.44 11.09
CA GLU A 322 -2.66 -19.52 9.68
C GLU A 322 -3.90 -19.28 8.79
N GLY A 323 -3.70 -18.67 7.62
CA GLY A 323 -4.77 -18.43 6.65
C GLY A 323 -5.12 -19.63 5.76
N ASN A 324 -4.33 -20.69 5.69
CA ASN A 324 -4.60 -21.77 4.74
C ASN A 324 -4.19 -23.15 5.25
N SER A 325 -4.72 -23.55 6.40
CA SER A 325 -4.28 -24.83 6.96
C SER A 325 -4.72 -26.01 6.10
N ASN A 326 -3.82 -26.98 5.95
CA ASN A 326 -4.05 -28.26 5.24
C ASN A 326 -4.65 -28.11 3.83
N PHE A 327 -4.37 -27.00 3.13
CA PHE A 327 -4.93 -26.70 1.79
C PHE A 327 -6.46 -26.65 1.73
N LYS A 328 -7.12 -26.49 2.89
CA LYS A 328 -8.58 -26.40 2.97
C LYS A 328 -9.09 -25.00 2.63
N ASN A 329 -8.18 -24.06 2.31
CA ASN A 329 -8.51 -22.69 1.98
C ASN A 329 -9.30 -22.01 3.10
N ILE A 330 -8.91 -22.25 4.36
CA ILE A 330 -9.58 -21.77 5.56
C ILE A 330 -8.56 -21.33 6.60
N SER A 331 -8.86 -20.26 7.34
CA SER A 331 -8.03 -19.85 8.48
C SER A 331 -8.34 -20.70 9.71
N GLU A 332 -7.32 -21.21 10.40
CA GLU A 332 -7.48 -21.95 11.64
C GLU A 332 -6.24 -21.83 12.54
N VAL A 333 -6.34 -22.39 13.75
CA VAL A 333 -5.19 -22.59 14.62
C VAL A 333 -4.55 -23.92 14.24
N ALA A 334 -3.30 -23.88 13.78
CA ALA A 334 -2.51 -25.04 13.36
C ALA A 334 -1.38 -25.32 14.35
N SER A 335 -0.99 -26.59 14.45
CA SER A 335 0.17 -27.02 15.24
C SER A 335 1.32 -27.39 14.30
N ILE A 336 2.44 -26.68 14.42
CA ILE A 336 3.64 -26.87 13.60
C ILE A 336 4.77 -27.40 14.47
N ARG A 337 5.39 -28.51 14.05
CA ARG A 337 6.50 -29.10 14.78
C ARG A 337 7.73 -28.19 14.74
N ASN A 338 8.40 -28.05 15.88
CA ASN A 338 9.68 -27.37 15.99
C ASN A 338 10.80 -28.25 15.40
N ASN A 339 11.22 -27.98 14.17
CA ASN A 339 12.23 -28.77 13.46
C ASN A 339 12.91 -27.96 12.34
N GLU A 340 13.77 -28.62 11.58
CA GLU A 340 14.57 -28.07 10.47
C GLU A 340 13.79 -27.45 9.31
N ASN A 341 12.46 -27.61 9.28
CA ASN A 341 11.62 -27.01 8.24
C ASN A 341 11.25 -25.56 8.57
N ILE A 342 11.50 -25.11 9.80
CA ILE A 342 11.33 -23.71 10.18
C ILE A 342 12.45 -22.89 9.54
N ILE A 343 12.05 -21.84 8.81
CA ILE A 343 12.98 -20.90 8.17
C ILE A 343 13.41 -19.85 9.19
N GLY A 344 12.46 -19.33 9.98
CA GLY A 344 12.72 -18.35 11.02
C GLY A 344 11.47 -17.61 11.45
N PHE A 345 11.67 -16.45 12.07
CA PHE A 345 10.63 -15.62 12.66
C PHE A 345 10.75 -14.19 12.15
N ILE A 346 9.61 -13.54 11.89
CA ILE A 346 9.55 -12.08 11.68
C ILE A 346 8.93 -11.48 12.93
N ARG A 347 9.70 -10.65 13.65
CA ARG A 347 9.29 -10.05 14.92
C ARG A 347 8.94 -8.58 14.74
N LEU A 348 7.64 -8.28 14.64
CA LEU A 348 7.15 -6.90 14.67
C LEU A 348 7.20 -6.34 16.10
N ASN A 349 7.57 -5.07 16.24
CA ASN A 349 7.55 -4.36 17.52
C ASN A 349 6.62 -3.14 17.48
N ASP A 350 6.22 -2.64 18.65
CA ASP A 350 5.27 -1.50 18.78
C ASP A 350 5.80 -0.18 18.21
N GLU A 351 7.12 -0.11 17.98
CA GLU A 351 7.84 1.06 17.44
C GLU A 351 7.98 1.00 15.92
N TYR A 352 7.57 -0.11 15.28
CA TYR A 352 7.66 -0.24 13.83
C TYR A 352 6.93 0.91 13.14
N THR A 353 7.68 1.58 12.28
CA THR A 353 7.22 2.70 11.49
C THR A 353 7.69 2.54 10.06
N TYR A 354 6.75 2.63 9.12
CA TYR A 354 7.08 2.55 7.71
C TYR A 354 7.69 3.88 7.25
N MET A 355 8.95 3.83 6.81
CA MET A 355 9.73 4.97 6.35
C MET A 355 9.72 5.12 4.82
N GLY A 356 8.59 4.81 4.18
CA GLY A 356 8.45 4.87 2.71
C GLY A 356 8.81 6.22 2.09
N TRP A 357 8.70 7.31 2.86
CA TRP A 357 9.10 8.65 2.41
C TRP A 357 10.59 8.78 2.08
N GLN A 358 11.45 7.92 2.66
CA GLN A 358 12.88 7.91 2.36
C GLN A 358 13.19 7.25 1.02
N PHE A 359 12.23 6.52 0.45
CA PHE A 359 12.43 5.79 -0.78
C PHE A 359 12.28 6.70 -1.99
N ASP A 360 13.34 6.81 -2.78
CA ASP A 360 13.29 7.44 -4.09
C ASP A 360 12.84 6.42 -5.14
N TYR A 361 11.65 6.66 -5.67
CA TYR A 361 11.01 5.77 -6.62
C TYR A 361 11.81 5.56 -7.92
N LYS A 362 12.48 6.59 -8.43
CA LYS A 362 13.17 6.52 -9.72
C LYS A 362 14.51 5.80 -9.60
N THR A 363 15.27 6.11 -8.56
CA THR A 363 16.60 5.50 -8.36
C THR A 363 16.53 4.15 -7.66
N GLY A 364 15.40 3.84 -7.01
CA GLY A 364 15.26 2.65 -6.18
C GLY A 364 16.17 2.68 -4.95
N LYS A 365 16.55 3.85 -4.45
CA LYS A 365 17.44 3.99 -3.29
C LYS A 365 16.73 4.64 -2.11
N TYR A 366 17.19 4.31 -0.91
CA TYR A 366 16.80 5.01 0.30
C TYR A 366 17.69 6.24 0.50
N ARG A 367 17.06 7.36 0.84
CA ARG A 367 17.72 8.64 1.11
C ARG A 367 17.71 8.90 2.61
N ALA A 368 18.88 9.27 3.14
CA ALA A 368 19.02 9.66 4.54
C ALA A 368 18.61 11.13 4.78
N GLU A 369 18.70 11.95 3.74
CA GLU A 369 18.45 13.40 3.80
C GLU A 369 17.34 13.81 2.81
N PRO A 370 16.52 14.81 3.17
CA PRO A 370 15.59 15.44 2.23
C PRO A 370 16.30 16.02 1.01
N TYR A 371 15.59 16.16 -0.12
CA TYR A 371 16.09 17.00 -1.20
C TYR A 371 16.27 18.44 -0.68
N ILE A 372 17.48 18.96 -0.86
CA ILE A 372 17.80 20.36 -0.58
C ILE A 372 17.42 21.14 -1.83
N VAL A 373 16.54 22.14 -1.67
CA VAL A 373 16.26 23.11 -2.73
C VAL A 373 17.51 23.98 -2.88
N SER A 374 18.17 23.93 -4.03
CA SER A 374 19.23 24.86 -4.40
C SER A 374 18.67 26.23 -4.76
#